data_AF-A0A0M0W705-F1
#
_entry.id   AF-A0A0M0W705-F1
#
_cell.length_a   1.000
_cell.length_b   1.000
_cell.length_c   1.000
_cell.angle_alpha   90.00
_cell.angle_beta   90.00
_cell.angle_gamma   90.00
#
_symmetry.space_group_name_H-M   'P 1'
#
loop_
_entity.id
_entity.type
_entity.pdbx_description
1 polymer ?
#
loop_
_entity_poly.entity_id
_entity_poly.type
_entity_poly.pdbx_seq_one_letter_code
_entity_poly.pdbx_strand_id
1 'polypeptide(L)'
;MLSIFKRKPGGIIRHLALENFYNTLSESEIEEIKDSLGHPYQLTSGKPYVRDDLDKGNRTYIGNVAQFLDAMSEGLTSNLRKRVLLEAIRRATNSVDKHFPRTKLAEMAYKVEDFDECELYCLDVINELDLTTFKDARVAAFSRLAIMYEKQGRIQDAINISERALSIGQHDGTKGGYEGRIEKLKRKASKMK
;
A
#
# COMPACT_ATOMS: atom_id res chain seq x y z
N MET A 1 35.35 -9.85 -11.87
CA MET A 1 33.95 -10.22 -11.60
C MET A 1 33.93 -11.13 -10.36
N LEU A 2 33.96 -10.55 -9.17
CA LEU A 2 33.89 -11.29 -7.92
C LEU A 2 32.42 -11.50 -7.54
N SER A 3 32.01 -12.75 -7.48
CA SER A 3 30.74 -13.17 -6.91
C SER A 3 30.67 -12.74 -5.45
N ILE A 4 29.90 -11.70 -5.17
CA ILE A 4 29.64 -11.20 -3.81
C ILE A 4 28.64 -12.17 -3.18
N PHE A 5 29.15 -13.22 -2.53
CA PHE A 5 28.35 -13.95 -1.55
C PHE A 5 28.07 -12.99 -0.39
N LYS A 6 26.88 -12.38 -0.39
CA LYS A 6 26.41 -11.63 0.78
C LYS A 6 26.43 -12.57 1.99
N ARG A 7 26.98 -12.09 3.10
CA ARG A 7 26.93 -12.81 4.37
C ARG A 7 25.46 -13.11 4.71
N LYS A 8 25.19 -14.29 5.29
CA LYS A 8 23.83 -14.64 5.74
C LYS A 8 23.35 -13.57 6.73
N PRO A 9 22.26 -12.83 6.43
CA PRO A 9 21.80 -11.77 7.31
C PRO A 9 21.34 -12.32 8.67
N GLY A 10 21.54 -11.52 9.72
CA GLY A 10 21.05 -11.75 11.07
C GLY A 10 19.83 -10.88 11.36
N GLY A 11 19.67 -10.48 12.63
CA GLY A 11 18.70 -9.47 13.06
C GLY A 11 17.26 -9.74 12.64
N ILE A 12 16.56 -8.65 12.31
CA ILE A 12 15.17 -8.65 11.88
C ILE A 12 14.98 -9.45 10.59
N ILE A 13 15.91 -9.37 9.63
CA ILE A 13 15.83 -10.11 8.37
C ILE A 13 15.73 -11.61 8.61
N ARG A 14 16.58 -12.16 9.49
CA ARG A 14 16.52 -13.58 9.85
C ARG A 14 15.26 -13.91 10.64
N HIS A 15 14.91 -13.07 11.61
CA HIS A 15 13.73 -13.27 12.45
C HIS A 15 12.44 -13.38 11.63
N LEU A 16 12.30 -12.55 10.59
CA LEU A 16 11.13 -12.50 9.70
C LEU A 16 11.26 -13.40 8.46
N ALA A 17 12.30 -14.24 8.40
CA ALA A 17 12.59 -15.11 7.26
C ALA A 17 12.63 -14.37 5.90
N LEU A 18 13.25 -13.18 5.87
CA LEU A 18 13.35 -12.29 4.70
C LEU A 18 14.63 -12.46 3.89
N GLU A 19 15.45 -13.48 4.17
CA GLU A 19 16.78 -13.64 3.56
C GLU A 19 16.72 -13.70 2.03
N ASN A 20 15.74 -14.40 1.48
CA ASN A 20 15.57 -14.48 0.02
C ASN A 20 15.30 -13.12 -0.60
N PHE A 21 14.39 -12.33 -0.03
CA PHE A 21 14.09 -10.98 -0.51
C PHE A 21 15.31 -10.06 -0.35
N TYR A 22 15.95 -10.10 0.83
CA TYR A 22 17.15 -9.32 1.14
C TYR A 22 18.30 -9.57 0.16
N ASN A 23 18.49 -10.82 -0.26
CA ASN A 23 19.51 -11.20 -1.23
C ASN A 23 19.25 -10.65 -2.64
N THR A 24 18.00 -10.25 -2.96
CA THR A 24 17.67 -9.60 -4.25
C THR A 24 17.95 -8.09 -4.26
N LEU A 25 18.24 -7.48 -3.12
CA LEU A 25 18.48 -6.04 -3.02
C LEU A 25 19.91 -5.70 -3.48
N SER A 26 20.16 -4.49 -3.95
CA SER A 26 21.52 -3.96 -4.10
C SER A 26 22.09 -3.54 -2.72
N GLU A 27 23.37 -3.19 -2.66
CA GLU A 27 23.93 -2.59 -1.43
C GLU A 27 23.30 -1.23 -1.13
N SER A 28 23.05 -0.40 -2.16
CA SER A 28 22.40 0.90 -1.97
C SER A 28 20.97 0.76 -1.46
N GLU A 29 20.21 -0.22 -1.97
CA GLU A 29 18.84 -0.49 -1.50
C GLU A 29 18.83 -0.99 -0.05
N ILE A 30 19.84 -1.79 0.35
CA ILE A 30 19.99 -2.21 1.75
C ILE A 30 20.24 -1.00 2.66
N GLU A 31 21.14 -0.09 2.25
CA GLU A 31 21.43 1.09 3.06
C GLU A 31 20.23 2.03 3.17
N GLU A 32 19.41 2.13 2.11
CA GLU A 32 18.15 2.88 2.12
C GLU A 32 17.13 2.31 3.12
N ILE A 33 16.98 0.98 3.19
CA ILE A 33 16.14 0.33 4.21
C ILE A 33 16.71 0.55 5.62
N LYS A 34 18.04 0.51 5.78
CA LYS A 34 18.68 0.81 7.08
C LYS A 34 18.44 2.25 7.52
N ASP A 35 18.42 3.20 6.59
CA ASP A 35 18.05 4.59 6.86
C ASP A 35 16.59 4.70 7.30
N SER A 36 15.67 3.94 6.67
CA SER A 36 14.25 4.00 7.03
C SER A 36 13.92 3.40 8.40
N LEU A 37 14.68 2.41 8.90
CA LEU A 37 14.53 1.88 10.27
C LEU A 37 14.59 2.95 11.37
N GLY A 38 15.37 4.01 11.14
CA GLY A 38 15.55 5.09 12.10
C GLY A 38 14.37 6.06 12.18
N HIS A 39 13.35 5.93 11.31
CA HIS A 39 12.23 6.86 11.32
C HIS A 39 11.38 6.67 12.60
N PRO A 40 11.24 7.73 13.43
CA PRO A 40 10.72 7.63 14.80
C PRO A 40 9.23 7.23 14.90
N TYR A 41 8.53 7.18 13.77
CA TYR A 41 7.09 6.89 13.71
C TYR A 41 6.78 5.49 13.16
N GLN A 42 7.78 4.74 12.70
CA GLN A 42 7.50 3.53 11.91
C GLN A 42 7.48 2.26 12.74
N LEU A 43 8.28 2.15 13.81
CA LEU A 43 8.50 0.87 14.51
C LEU A 43 8.90 1.05 15.99
N THR A 44 8.10 1.74 16.83
CA THR A 44 8.52 1.99 18.23
C THR A 44 8.08 0.89 19.19
N SER A 45 9.05 0.09 19.66
CA SER A 45 8.89 -0.84 20.78
C SER A 45 9.52 -0.26 22.05
N GLY A 46 9.16 0.97 22.46
CA GLY A 46 9.78 1.67 23.62
C GLY A 46 11.29 1.98 23.50
N LYS A 47 12.01 1.31 22.59
CA LYS A 47 13.40 1.49 22.17
C LYS A 47 13.38 1.54 20.65
N PRO A 48 13.83 2.63 20.01
CA PRO A 48 13.95 2.70 18.55
C PRO A 48 14.80 1.55 17.99
N TYR A 49 14.49 1.11 16.77
CA TYR A 49 15.40 0.25 16.01
C TYR A 49 16.55 1.11 15.47
N VAL A 50 17.73 0.49 15.37
CA VAL A 50 18.89 1.10 14.73
C VAL A 50 19.28 0.32 13.49
N ARG A 51 20.12 0.91 12.63
CA ARG A 51 20.57 0.33 11.35
C ARG A 51 21.00 -1.13 11.46
N ASP A 52 21.82 -1.44 12.46
CA ASP A 52 22.40 -2.76 12.66
C ASP A 52 21.36 -3.80 13.10
N ASP A 53 20.20 -3.38 13.61
CA ASP A 53 19.12 -4.31 13.97
C ASP A 53 18.50 -4.99 12.73
N LEU A 54 18.65 -4.41 11.53
CA LEU A 54 18.11 -4.97 10.29
C LEU A 54 18.70 -6.34 10.00
N ASP A 55 20.02 -6.37 9.79
CA ASP A 55 20.75 -7.47 9.18
C ASP A 55 21.92 -7.96 10.04
N LYS A 56 22.16 -7.35 11.20
CA LYS A 56 23.16 -7.77 12.18
C LYS A 56 22.52 -8.08 13.54
N GLY A 57 23.30 -8.72 14.40
CA GLY A 57 22.87 -9.06 15.76
C GLY A 57 21.66 -10.00 15.81
N ASN A 58 20.90 -9.90 16.91
CA ASN A 58 19.82 -10.83 17.26
C ASN A 58 18.50 -10.09 17.59
N ARG A 59 18.37 -8.80 17.26
CA ARG A 59 17.14 -8.07 17.55
C ARG A 59 15.99 -8.59 16.69
N THR A 60 14.82 -8.69 17.27
CA THR A 60 13.60 -9.19 16.63
C THR A 60 12.58 -8.07 16.47
N TYR A 61 11.66 -8.24 15.52
CA TYR A 61 10.52 -7.35 15.33
C TYR A 61 9.28 -7.93 16.04
N ILE A 62 8.53 -7.11 16.76
CA ILE A 62 7.38 -7.57 17.57
C ILE A 62 6.13 -7.83 16.71
N GLY A 63 6.01 -7.14 15.57
CA GLY A 63 4.89 -7.32 14.65
C GLY A 63 5.12 -8.42 13.61
N ASN A 64 4.22 -8.52 12.64
CA ASN A 64 4.37 -9.48 11.55
C ASN A 64 5.20 -8.91 10.38
N VAL A 65 5.63 -9.81 9.48
CA VAL A 65 6.48 -9.47 8.34
C VAL A 65 5.85 -8.48 7.36
N ALA A 66 4.54 -8.54 7.12
CA ALA A 66 3.86 -7.62 6.21
C ALA A 66 3.81 -6.21 6.79
N GLN A 67 3.52 -6.09 8.10
CA GLN A 67 3.54 -4.82 8.82
C GLN A 67 4.94 -4.19 8.85
N PHE A 68 5.97 -5.02 9.08
CA PHE A 68 7.36 -4.55 9.01
C PHE A 68 7.67 -3.95 7.64
N LEU A 69 7.40 -4.69 6.56
CA LEU A 69 7.69 -4.23 5.20
C LEU A 69 6.85 -3.01 4.80
N ASP A 70 5.57 -2.97 5.17
CA ASP A 70 4.71 -1.80 4.91
C ASP A 70 5.24 -0.54 5.59
N ALA A 71 5.66 -0.65 6.85
CA ALA A 71 6.27 0.46 7.59
C ALA A 71 7.60 0.89 6.95
N MET A 72 8.46 -0.06 6.59
CA MET A 72 9.75 0.22 5.94
C MET A 72 9.63 0.86 4.57
N SER A 73 8.49 0.69 3.89
CA SER A 73 8.25 1.31 2.58
C SER A 73 8.22 2.85 2.63
N GLU A 74 7.98 3.42 3.81
CA GLU A 74 7.93 4.86 4.00
C GLU A 74 9.34 5.46 4.03
N GLY A 75 9.61 6.39 3.10
CA GLY A 75 10.93 7.02 2.92
C GLY A 75 11.79 6.37 1.85
N LEU A 76 11.34 5.27 1.26
CA LEU A 76 12.04 4.63 0.14
C LEU A 76 11.74 5.31 -1.21
N THR A 77 12.70 5.22 -2.12
CA THR A 77 12.60 5.54 -3.54
C THR A 77 11.49 4.73 -4.19
N SER A 78 10.85 5.29 -5.22
CA SER A 78 9.64 4.70 -5.82
C SER A 78 9.81 3.24 -6.27
N ASN A 79 10.96 2.87 -6.82
CA ASN A 79 11.21 1.50 -7.27
C ASN A 79 11.35 0.53 -6.08
N LEU A 80 12.22 0.85 -5.13
CA LEU A 80 12.43 0.01 -3.95
C LEU A 80 11.15 -0.07 -3.10
N ARG A 81 10.45 1.07 -2.93
CA ARG A 81 9.14 1.13 -2.28
C ARG A 81 8.15 0.15 -2.91
N LYS A 82 8.01 0.14 -4.23
CA LYS A 82 7.11 -0.78 -4.94
C LYS A 82 7.49 -2.23 -4.66
N ARG A 83 8.78 -2.60 -4.75
CA ARG A 83 9.27 -3.96 -4.47
C ARG A 83 8.98 -4.40 -3.02
N VAL A 84 9.22 -3.53 -2.05
CA VAL A 84 8.96 -3.78 -0.63
C VAL A 84 7.47 -3.97 -0.36
N LEU A 85 6.60 -3.14 -0.95
CA LEU A 85 5.14 -3.26 -0.81
C LEU A 85 4.60 -4.55 -1.45
N LEU A 86 5.14 -4.95 -2.60
CA LEU A 86 4.79 -6.22 -3.24
C LEU A 86 5.21 -7.43 -2.38
N GLU A 87 6.40 -7.39 -1.78
CA GLU A 87 6.84 -8.42 -0.83
C GLU A 87 5.94 -8.43 0.42
N ALA A 88 5.51 -7.26 0.92
CA ALA A 88 4.58 -7.18 2.05
C ALA A 88 3.25 -7.90 1.74
N ILE A 89 2.67 -7.66 0.56
CA ILE A 89 1.44 -8.33 0.10
C ILE A 89 1.65 -9.85 -0.02
N ARG A 90 2.79 -10.28 -0.58
CA ARG A 90 3.14 -11.69 -0.74
C ARG A 90 3.23 -12.43 0.60
N ARG A 91 3.66 -11.72 1.65
CA ARG A 91 3.89 -12.26 2.99
C ARG A 91 2.69 -12.12 3.94
N ALA A 92 1.72 -11.27 3.59
CA ALA A 92 0.54 -11.05 4.39
C ALA A 92 -0.33 -12.32 4.49
N THR A 93 -0.81 -12.62 5.70
CA THR A 93 -1.61 -13.82 5.99
C THR A 93 -3.11 -13.54 6.08
N ASN A 94 -3.51 -12.27 6.01
CA ASN A 94 -4.90 -11.83 6.09
C ASN A 94 -5.14 -10.62 5.16
N SER A 95 -6.40 -10.32 4.87
CA SER A 95 -6.80 -9.24 3.95
C SER A 95 -6.48 -7.85 4.49
N VAL A 96 -6.47 -7.67 5.82
CA VAL A 96 -6.14 -6.39 6.46
C VAL A 96 -4.67 -6.01 6.23
N ASP A 97 -3.74 -6.96 6.41
CA ASP A 97 -2.32 -6.72 6.18
C ASP A 97 -1.99 -6.50 4.69
N LYS A 98 -2.83 -6.97 3.76
CA LYS A 98 -2.71 -6.66 2.34
C LYS A 98 -3.30 -5.28 1.97
N HIS A 99 -4.27 -4.79 2.75
CA HIS A 99 -5.03 -3.59 2.43
C HIS A 99 -4.14 -2.35 2.35
N PHE A 100 -3.29 -2.13 3.37
CA PHE A 100 -2.42 -0.96 3.45
C PHE A 100 -1.40 -0.90 2.29
N PRO A 101 -0.60 -1.96 2.02
CA PRO A 101 0.38 -1.90 0.95
C PRO A 101 -0.26 -1.76 -0.43
N ARG A 102 -1.42 -2.40 -0.68
CA ARG A 102 -2.17 -2.19 -1.93
C ARG A 102 -2.68 -0.76 -2.09
N THR A 103 -3.17 -0.15 -1.02
CA THR A 103 -3.65 1.24 -1.07
C THR A 103 -2.52 2.21 -1.41
N LYS A 104 -1.31 1.96 -0.90
CA LYS A 104 -0.09 2.72 -1.24
C LYS A 104 0.34 2.47 -2.68
N LEU A 105 0.35 1.22 -3.15
CA LEU A 105 0.64 0.89 -4.55
C LEU A 105 -0.35 1.56 -5.52
N ALA A 106 -1.64 1.53 -5.22
CA ALA A 106 -2.66 2.25 -5.99
C ALA A 106 -2.40 3.75 -6.04
N GLU A 107 -1.94 4.35 -4.94
CA GLU A 107 -1.61 5.77 -4.90
C GLU A 107 -0.38 6.09 -5.76
N MET A 108 0.66 5.24 -5.67
CA MET A 108 1.86 5.35 -6.48
C MET A 108 1.53 5.25 -7.97
N ALA A 109 0.74 4.24 -8.37
CA ALA A 109 0.31 4.04 -9.75
C ALA A 109 -0.51 5.22 -10.27
N TYR A 110 -1.47 5.71 -9.47
CA TYR A 110 -2.26 6.90 -9.82
C TYR A 110 -1.38 8.15 -10.07
N LYS A 111 -0.37 8.38 -9.23
CA LYS A 111 0.53 9.55 -9.34
C LYS A 111 1.36 9.55 -10.62
N VAL A 112 1.71 8.39 -11.15
CA VAL A 112 2.43 8.23 -12.41
C VAL A 112 1.50 8.00 -13.61
N GLU A 113 0.19 8.13 -13.41
CA GLU A 113 -0.86 7.90 -14.42
C GLU A 113 -0.88 6.49 -15.01
N ASP A 114 -0.35 5.51 -14.27
CA ASP A 114 -0.55 4.09 -14.55
C ASP A 114 -1.92 3.66 -14.01
N PHE A 115 -2.95 3.98 -14.80
CA PHE A 115 -4.33 3.75 -14.40
C PHE A 115 -4.71 2.27 -14.36
N ASP A 116 -4.04 1.42 -15.15
CA ASP A 116 -4.30 -0.01 -15.16
C ASP A 116 -3.82 -0.66 -13.84
N GLU A 117 -2.60 -0.35 -13.39
CA GLU A 117 -2.14 -0.81 -12.07
C GLU A 117 -2.96 -0.19 -10.93
N CYS A 118 -3.31 1.09 -11.04
CA CYS A 118 -4.15 1.76 -10.05
C CYS A 118 -5.52 1.07 -9.90
N GLU A 119 -6.17 0.75 -11.03
CA GLU A 119 -7.44 0.04 -11.06
C GLU A 119 -7.31 -1.34 -10.41
N LEU A 120 -6.30 -2.11 -10.82
CA LEU A 120 -6.01 -3.44 -10.28
C LEU A 120 -5.89 -3.43 -8.76
N TYR A 121 -5.01 -2.59 -8.21
CA TYR A 121 -4.78 -2.56 -6.75
C TYR A 121 -6.02 -2.07 -5.97
N CYS A 122 -6.80 -1.15 -6.52
CA CYS A 122 -8.03 -0.69 -5.88
C CYS A 122 -9.11 -1.77 -5.86
N LEU A 123 -9.30 -2.48 -6.97
CA LEU A 123 -10.29 -3.56 -7.07
C LEU A 123 -9.90 -4.73 -6.18
N ASP A 124 -8.62 -5.09 -6.12
CA ASP A 124 -8.10 -6.09 -5.17
C ASP A 124 -8.48 -5.75 -3.72
N VAL A 125 -8.31 -4.49 -3.30
CA VAL A 125 -8.71 -4.03 -1.96
C VAL A 125 -10.21 -4.21 -1.75
N ILE A 126 -11.02 -3.75 -2.70
CA ILE A 126 -12.49 -3.75 -2.59
C ILE A 126 -13.05 -5.18 -2.59
N ASN A 127 -12.42 -6.11 -3.29
CA ASN A 127 -12.90 -7.48 -3.43
C ASN A 127 -12.40 -8.41 -2.32
N GLU A 128 -11.24 -8.16 -1.71
CA GLU A 128 -10.70 -9.00 -0.63
C GLU A 128 -11.07 -8.53 0.78
N LEU A 129 -11.38 -7.25 0.96
CA LEU A 129 -11.72 -6.72 2.28
C LEU A 129 -13.16 -7.10 2.62
N ASP A 130 -13.39 -7.62 3.84
CA ASP A 130 -14.75 -7.81 4.35
C ASP A 130 -15.36 -6.46 4.72
N LEU A 131 -16.00 -5.82 3.75
CA LEU A 131 -16.56 -4.48 3.87
C LEU A 131 -17.69 -4.39 4.93
N THR A 132 -18.25 -5.52 5.37
CA THR A 132 -19.25 -5.54 6.45
C THR A 132 -18.62 -5.27 7.81
N THR A 133 -17.38 -5.72 8.03
CA THR A 133 -16.57 -5.43 9.22
C THR A 133 -16.09 -3.97 9.24
N PHE A 134 -16.04 -3.31 8.07
CA PHE A 134 -15.54 -1.93 7.90
C PHE A 134 -16.66 -0.92 7.59
N LYS A 135 -17.90 -1.18 8.03
CA LYS A 135 -19.10 -0.40 7.68
C LYS A 135 -18.96 1.12 7.90
N ASP A 136 -18.15 1.53 8.89
CA ASP A 136 -17.90 2.95 9.21
C ASP A 136 -16.46 3.41 8.88
N ALA A 137 -15.59 2.51 8.42
CA ALA A 137 -14.21 2.84 8.09
C ALA A 137 -14.08 3.26 6.63
N ARG A 138 -13.46 4.41 6.37
CA ARG A 138 -13.26 4.90 5.00
C ARG A 138 -12.27 4.01 4.24
N VAL A 139 -12.75 3.35 3.18
CA VAL A 139 -11.93 2.60 2.24
C VAL A 139 -11.52 3.51 1.08
N ALA A 140 -10.27 3.98 1.10
CA ALA A 140 -9.76 4.97 0.15
C ALA A 140 -9.84 4.52 -1.33
N ALA A 141 -9.79 3.20 -1.58
CA ALA A 141 -9.84 2.61 -2.92
C ALA A 141 -11.09 3.02 -3.72
N PHE A 142 -12.27 3.12 -3.10
CA PHE A 142 -13.50 3.57 -3.79
C PHE A 142 -13.34 5.00 -4.33
N SER A 143 -12.87 5.92 -3.49
CA SER A 143 -12.67 7.32 -3.89
C SER A 143 -11.59 7.45 -4.96
N ARG A 144 -10.52 6.63 -4.89
CA ARG A 144 -9.44 6.55 -5.88
C ARG A 144 -9.99 6.15 -7.25
N LEU A 145 -10.76 5.06 -7.32
CA LEU A 145 -11.39 4.58 -8.56
C LEU A 145 -12.36 5.61 -9.13
N ALA A 146 -13.21 6.21 -8.30
CA ALA A 146 -14.17 7.20 -8.77
C ALA A 146 -13.49 8.42 -9.40
N ILE A 147 -12.40 8.92 -8.80
CA ILE A 147 -11.60 10.03 -9.33
C ILE A 147 -10.88 9.61 -10.62
N MET A 148 -10.26 8.43 -10.63
CA MET A 148 -9.53 7.90 -11.79
C MET A 148 -10.45 7.70 -12.99
N TYR A 149 -11.60 7.03 -12.81
CA TYR A 149 -12.58 6.83 -13.87
C TYR A 149 -13.15 8.16 -14.38
N GLU A 150 -13.42 9.13 -13.49
CA GLU A 150 -13.84 10.47 -13.93
C GLU A 150 -12.77 11.15 -14.81
N LYS A 151 -11.49 11.01 -14.44
CA LYS A 151 -10.34 11.56 -15.19
C LYS A 151 -10.19 10.91 -16.57
N GLN A 152 -10.43 9.60 -16.67
CA GLN A 152 -10.41 8.84 -17.94
C GLN A 152 -11.67 9.05 -18.80
N GLY A 153 -12.66 9.84 -18.34
CA GLY A 153 -13.94 9.99 -19.05
C GLY A 153 -14.87 8.78 -18.93
N ARG A 154 -14.51 7.76 -18.14
CA ARG A 154 -15.33 6.59 -17.79
C ARG A 154 -16.39 6.97 -16.77
N ILE A 155 -17.28 7.91 -17.13
CA ILE A 155 -18.22 8.52 -16.19
C ILE A 155 -19.18 7.50 -15.58
N GLN A 156 -19.63 6.51 -16.37
CA GLN A 156 -20.53 5.47 -15.85
C GLN A 156 -19.82 4.59 -14.80
N ASP A 157 -18.57 4.21 -15.02
CA ASP A 157 -17.80 3.43 -14.05
C ASP A 157 -17.57 4.23 -12.76
N ALA A 158 -17.31 5.53 -12.87
CA ALA A 158 -17.19 6.44 -11.73
C ALA A 158 -18.49 6.52 -10.90
N ILE A 159 -19.67 6.50 -11.56
CA ILE A 159 -20.97 6.44 -10.89
C ILE A 159 -21.15 5.08 -10.22
N ASN A 160 -20.95 3.98 -10.95
CA ASN A 160 -21.15 2.62 -10.45
C ASN A 160 -20.32 2.34 -9.19
N ILE A 161 -19.04 2.74 -9.18
CA ILE A 161 -18.17 2.52 -8.02
C ILE A 161 -18.58 3.38 -6.82
N SER A 162 -19.10 4.58 -7.06
CA SER A 162 -19.63 5.47 -6.01
C SER A 162 -20.93 4.91 -5.42
N GLU A 163 -21.83 4.38 -6.26
CA GLU A 163 -23.07 3.73 -5.84
C GLU A 163 -22.77 2.44 -5.03
N ARG A 164 -21.77 1.65 -5.46
CA ARG A 164 -21.30 0.49 -4.70
C ARG A 164 -20.79 0.91 -3.32
N ALA A 165 -20.00 1.98 -3.23
CA ALA A 165 -19.51 2.50 -1.95
C ALA A 165 -20.67 2.91 -1.02
N LEU A 166 -21.68 3.61 -1.53
CA LEU A 166 -22.87 3.98 -0.76
C LEU A 166 -23.65 2.78 -0.24
N SER A 167 -23.81 1.74 -1.07
CA SER A 167 -24.61 0.55 -0.71
C SER A 167 -24.09 -0.18 0.54
N ILE A 168 -22.81 0.03 0.89
CA ILE A 168 -22.13 -0.55 2.05
C ILE A 168 -21.83 0.48 3.15
N GLY A 169 -22.42 1.68 3.08
CA GLY A 169 -22.30 2.72 4.11
C GLY A 169 -21.02 3.56 4.05
N GLN A 170 -20.25 3.50 2.97
CA GLN A 170 -19.01 4.28 2.86
C GLN A 170 -19.29 5.77 2.57
N HIS A 171 -18.40 6.64 3.05
CA HIS A 171 -18.40 8.07 2.74
C HIS A 171 -17.04 8.50 2.17
N ASP A 172 -17.04 9.34 1.14
CA ASP A 172 -15.80 9.68 0.41
C ASP A 172 -14.96 10.78 1.08
N GLY A 173 -15.44 11.32 2.21
CA GLY A 173 -14.76 12.34 3.02
C GLY A 173 -14.98 13.78 2.56
N THR A 174 -15.72 14.00 1.46
CA THR A 174 -16.10 15.34 1.00
C THR A 174 -17.42 15.79 1.63
N LYS A 175 -17.71 17.10 1.61
CA LYS A 175 -18.97 17.64 2.19
C LYS A 175 -20.24 16.97 1.64
N GLY A 176 -20.22 16.55 0.37
CA GLY A 176 -21.37 15.94 -0.30
C GLY A 176 -21.33 14.42 -0.36
N GLY A 177 -20.29 13.77 0.15
CA GLY A 177 -20.13 12.32 0.07
C GLY A 177 -20.14 11.76 -1.35
N TYR A 178 -20.43 10.46 -1.45
CA TYR A 178 -20.60 9.81 -2.75
C TYR A 178 -21.90 10.26 -3.44
N GLU A 179 -22.93 10.68 -2.70
CA GLU A 179 -24.18 11.21 -3.26
C GLU A 179 -23.92 12.45 -4.11
N GLY A 180 -23.20 13.44 -3.56
CA GLY A 180 -22.83 14.66 -4.26
C GLY A 180 -21.90 14.39 -5.44
N ARG A 181 -21.01 13.39 -5.32
CA ARG A 181 -20.18 12.93 -6.44
C ARG A 181 -21.04 12.35 -7.56
N ILE A 182 -21.98 11.46 -7.25
CA ILE A 182 -22.89 10.86 -8.24
C ILE A 182 -23.72 11.95 -8.93
N GLU A 183 -24.25 12.93 -8.20
CA GLU A 183 -25.00 14.03 -8.78
C GLU A 183 -24.15 14.87 -9.75
N LYS A 184 -22.90 15.19 -9.38
CA LYS A 184 -21.95 15.87 -10.26
C LYS A 184 -21.66 15.04 -11.53
N LEU A 185 -21.40 13.74 -11.38
CA LEU A 185 -21.09 12.85 -12.50
C LEU A 185 -22.30 12.69 -13.45
N LYS A 186 -23.53 12.55 -12.93
CA LYS A 186 -24.76 12.50 -13.73
C LYS A 186 -24.98 13.79 -14.54
N ARG A 187 -24.73 14.97 -13.94
CA ARG A 187 -24.77 16.26 -14.65
C ARG A 187 -23.68 16.40 -15.72
N LYS A 188 -22.51 15.78 -15.51
CA LYS A 188 -21.43 15.75 -16.52
C LYS A 188 -21.83 14.86 -17.70
N ALA A 189 -22.35 13.66 -17.42
CA ALA A 189 -22.82 12.72 -18.44
C ALA A 189 -23.94 13.31 -19.32
N SER A 190 -24.86 14.09 -18.74
CA SER A 190 -25.94 14.73 -19.52
C SER A 190 -25.46 15.84 -20.47
N LYS A 191 -24.29 16.43 -20.22
CA LYS A 191 -23.67 17.48 -21.07
C LYS A 191 -22.75 16.92 -22.16
N MET A 192 -22.42 15.63 -22.09
CA MET A 192 -21.57 14.93 -23.06
C MET A 192 -22.37 14.26 -24.18
N LYS A 193 -23.70 14.26 -24.07
CA LYS A 193 -24.63 13.88 -25.14
C LYS A 193 -24.89 15.08 -26.04
#